data_AF-A0A0L0UIX1-F1
#
_entry.id   AF-A0A0L0UIX1-F1
#
_cell.length_a   1.000
_cell.length_b   1.000
_cell.length_c   1.000
_cell.angle_alpha   90.00
_cell.angle_beta   90.00
_cell.angle_gamma   90.00
#
_symmetry.space_group_name_H-M   'P 1'
#
loop_
_entity.id
_entity.type
_entity.pdbx_description
1 polymer ?
#
loop_
_entity_poly.entity_id
_entity_poly.type
_entity_poly.pdbx_seq_one_letter_code
_entity_poly.pdbx_strand_id
1 'polypeptide(L)'
;MVELHQNPPSIDPIAVKKPNITMLKLMVASDNSAQGMGEVFEGIIRQTGLTATEFYSNLRVFEGDLGTCMNLESLRMQQKPSGHIENSLSSIFTLLGASHILWNVAQAVYLMHYGNYSDSNDLGAWQTLSALGLSAERPTTKKDFF
;
A
#
# COMPACT_ATOMS: atom_id res chain seq x y z
N MET A 1 13.49 12.46 41.26
CA MET A 1 14.38 11.76 40.32
C MET A 1 13.74 10.41 40.07
N VAL A 2 13.24 10.14 38.86
CA VAL A 2 12.55 8.88 38.54
C VAL A 2 13.60 7.88 38.08
N GLU A 3 13.73 6.74 38.77
CA GLU A 3 14.60 5.66 38.33
C GLU A 3 14.03 5.02 37.06
N LEU A 4 14.72 5.20 35.93
CA LEU A 4 14.36 4.58 34.67
C LEU A 4 14.90 3.15 34.66
N HIS A 5 14.03 2.20 34.36
CA HIS A 5 14.38 0.78 34.28
C HIS A 5 15.35 0.54 33.11
N GLN A 6 16.59 0.13 33.41
CA GLN A 6 17.67 -0.01 32.41
C GLN A 6 17.74 -1.40 31.76
N ASN A 7 16.98 -2.36 32.26
CA ASN A 7 16.95 -3.72 31.75
C ASN A 7 15.63 -3.96 31.01
N PRO A 8 15.60 -3.84 29.67
CA PRO A 8 14.42 -4.21 28.90
C PRO A 8 14.20 -5.72 28.98
N PRO A 9 12.94 -6.19 28.87
CA PRO A 9 12.66 -7.61 28.75
C PRO A 9 13.35 -8.19 27.51
N SER A 10 13.80 -9.45 27.60
CA SER A 10 14.38 -10.15 26.46
C SER A 10 13.37 -10.19 25.31
N ILE A 11 13.80 -9.75 24.12
CA ILE A 11 12.98 -9.84 22.91
C ILE A 11 12.97 -11.29 22.45
N ASP A 12 11.78 -11.86 22.20
CA ASP A 12 11.63 -13.15 21.51
C ASP A 12 11.80 -12.92 19.99
N PRO A 13 12.94 -13.28 19.39
CA PRO A 13 13.18 -13.00 17.98
C PRO A 13 12.33 -13.94 17.13
N ILE A 14 11.55 -13.38 16.21
CA ILE A 14 10.82 -14.18 15.22
C ILE A 14 11.85 -14.99 14.41
N ALA A 15 11.67 -16.31 14.37
CA ALA A 15 12.54 -17.19 13.59
C ALA A 15 12.54 -16.76 12.12
N VAL A 16 13.72 -16.37 11.61
CA VAL A 16 13.88 -15.95 10.21
C VAL A 16 13.70 -17.17 9.31
N LYS A 17 12.54 -17.25 8.64
CA LYS A 17 12.26 -18.26 7.62
C LYS A 17 12.23 -17.57 6.26
N LYS A 18 12.79 -18.25 5.24
CA LYS A 18 12.65 -17.79 3.85
C LYS A 18 11.15 -17.70 3.53
N PRO A 19 10.65 -16.55 3.06
CA PRO A 19 9.24 -16.41 2.76
C PRO A 19 8.88 -17.30 1.57
N ASN A 20 7.73 -17.96 1.65
CA ASN A 20 7.13 -18.65 0.51
C ASN A 20 6.23 -17.65 -0.23
N ILE A 21 6.74 -17.10 -1.33
CA ILE A 21 6.06 -16.06 -2.10
C ILE A 21 5.60 -16.66 -3.42
N THR A 22 4.30 -16.60 -3.67
CA THR A 22 3.71 -16.98 -4.96
C THR A 22 3.16 -15.72 -5.61
N MET A 23 3.64 -15.38 -6.82
CA MET A 23 3.06 -14.30 -7.60
C MET A 23 1.90 -14.84 -8.44
N LEU A 24 0.74 -14.20 -8.32
CA LEU A 24 -0.47 -14.54 -9.06
C LEU A 24 -0.70 -13.50 -10.15
N LYS A 25 -1.05 -13.96 -11.34
CA LYS A 25 -1.46 -13.07 -12.43
C LYS A 25 -2.88 -12.60 -12.17
N LEU A 26 -3.05 -11.32 -11.83
CA LEU A 26 -4.37 -10.75 -11.52
C LEU A 26 -5.19 -10.45 -12.77
N MET A 27 -4.62 -9.76 -13.76
CA MET A 27 -5.34 -9.35 -14.99
C MET A 27 -4.48 -9.49 -16.25
N VAL A 28 -5.16 -9.51 -17.41
CA VAL A 28 -4.52 -9.37 -18.74
C VAL A 28 -4.78 -7.97 -19.32
N ALA A 29 -5.94 -7.38 -19.05
CA ALA A 29 -6.32 -6.02 -19.42
C ALA A 29 -7.02 -5.35 -18.23
N SER A 30 -6.85 -4.05 -18.06
CA SER A 30 -7.41 -3.29 -16.92
C SER A 30 -8.80 -2.79 -17.27
N ASP A 31 -9.82 -3.26 -16.55
CA ASP A 31 -11.15 -2.66 -16.50
C ASP A 31 -11.56 -2.44 -15.05
N ASN A 32 -12.14 -1.28 -14.73
CA ASN A 32 -12.53 -0.95 -13.35
C ASN A 32 -13.98 -1.37 -13.07
N SER A 33 -14.40 -2.50 -13.64
CA SER A 33 -15.78 -2.97 -13.57
C SER A 33 -15.95 -4.07 -12.51
N ALA A 34 -17.18 -4.22 -12.02
CA ALA A 34 -17.52 -5.33 -11.13
C ALA A 34 -17.35 -6.70 -11.83
N GLN A 35 -17.55 -6.74 -13.16
CA GLN A 35 -17.30 -7.94 -13.96
C GLN A 35 -15.80 -8.28 -13.98
N GLY A 36 -14.95 -7.28 -14.18
CA GLY A 36 -13.49 -7.42 -14.16
C GLY A 36 -12.99 -8.06 -12.87
N MET A 37 -13.52 -7.62 -11.73
CA MET A 37 -13.21 -8.23 -10.43
C MET A 37 -13.60 -9.71 -10.33
N GLY A 38 -14.73 -10.11 -10.92
CA GLY A 38 -15.13 -11.52 -11.02
C GLY A 38 -14.13 -12.34 -11.82
N GLU A 39 -13.68 -11.82 -12.97
CA GLU A 39 -12.67 -12.46 -13.82
C GLU A 39 -11.31 -12.60 -13.10
N VAL A 40 -10.92 -11.61 -12.29
CA VAL A 40 -9.73 -11.70 -11.43
C VAL A 40 -9.85 -12.85 -10.43
N PHE A 41 -10.96 -12.95 -9.71
CA PHE A 41 -11.17 -14.02 -8.73
C PHE A 41 -11.16 -15.40 -9.38
N GLU A 42 -11.83 -15.56 -10.52
CA GLU A 42 -11.84 -16.81 -11.27
C GLU A 42 -10.44 -17.19 -11.77
N GLY A 43 -9.65 -16.19 -12.20
CA GLY A 43 -8.25 -16.36 -12.55
C GLY A 43 -7.37 -16.81 -11.39
N ILE A 44 -7.60 -16.29 -10.18
CA ILE A 44 -6.87 -16.71 -8.96
C ILE A 44 -7.25 -18.14 -8.56
N ILE A 45 -8.55 -18.47 -8.56
CA ILE A 45 -9.05 -19.82 -8.26
C ILE A 45 -8.35 -20.83 -9.17
N ARG A 46 -8.30 -20.56 -10.49
CA ARG A 46 -7.62 -21.42 -11.46
C ARG A 46 -6.12 -21.57 -11.21
N GLN A 47 -5.44 -20.51 -10.81
CA GLN A 47 -3.99 -20.52 -10.55
C GLN A 47 -3.63 -21.23 -9.24
N THR A 48 -4.50 -21.16 -8.24
CA THR A 48 -4.27 -21.74 -6.91
C THR A 48 -4.76 -23.19 -6.82
N GLY A 49 -5.68 -23.61 -7.70
CA GLY A 49 -6.31 -24.93 -7.65
C GLY A 49 -7.32 -25.10 -6.52
N LEU A 50 -7.68 -24.01 -5.84
CA LEU A 50 -8.70 -24.02 -4.79
C LEU A 50 -10.08 -24.25 -5.40
N THR A 51 -10.99 -24.83 -4.62
CA THR A 51 -12.42 -24.76 -4.94
C THR A 51 -12.95 -23.35 -4.70
N ALA A 52 -14.06 -22.99 -5.35
CA ALA A 52 -14.70 -21.69 -5.12
C ALA A 52 -15.03 -21.47 -3.64
N THR A 53 -15.56 -22.49 -2.96
CA THR A 53 -15.90 -22.43 -1.55
C THR A 53 -14.68 -22.14 -0.67
N GLU A 54 -13.58 -22.86 -0.88
CA GLU A 54 -12.33 -22.63 -0.15
C GLU A 54 -11.75 -21.24 -0.41
N PHE A 55 -11.78 -20.77 -1.65
CA PHE A 55 -11.31 -19.44 -2.00
C PHE A 55 -12.11 -18.33 -1.30
N TYR A 56 -13.45 -18.43 -1.33
CA TYR A 56 -14.33 -17.41 -0.75
C TYR A 56 -14.41 -17.46 0.78
N SER A 57 -14.15 -18.62 1.41
CA SER A 57 -14.11 -18.76 2.86
C SER A 57 -12.87 -18.17 3.53
N ASN A 58 -11.77 -18.00 2.79
CA ASN A 58 -10.50 -17.55 3.34
C ASN A 58 -10.39 -16.02 3.40
N LEU A 59 -9.59 -15.50 4.34
CA LEU A 59 -9.18 -14.09 4.33
C LEU A 59 -8.30 -13.82 3.11
N ARG A 60 -8.68 -12.82 2.30
CA ARG A 60 -7.96 -12.40 1.10
C ARG A 60 -7.36 -11.03 1.30
N VAL A 61 -6.04 -10.93 1.24
CA VAL A 61 -5.32 -9.66 1.37
C VAL A 61 -4.99 -9.12 -0.01
N PHE A 62 -5.42 -7.89 -0.30
CA PHE A 62 -5.09 -7.18 -1.54
C PHE A 62 -4.33 -5.91 -1.21
N GLU A 63 -3.24 -5.65 -1.91
CA GLU A 63 -2.67 -4.32 -1.96
C GLU A 63 -3.40 -3.53 -3.05
N GLY A 64 -3.89 -2.35 -2.71
CA GLY A 64 -4.56 -1.46 -3.65
C GLY A 64 -4.18 0.00 -3.40
N ASP A 65 -4.34 0.84 -4.42
CA ASP A 65 -4.27 2.29 -4.23
C ASP A 65 -5.43 2.80 -3.36
N LEU A 66 -5.37 4.09 -3.02
CA LEU A 66 -6.38 4.72 -2.15
C LEU A 66 -7.79 4.62 -2.74
N GLY A 67 -7.94 4.86 -4.05
CA GLY A 67 -9.23 4.79 -4.73
C GLY A 67 -9.85 3.39 -4.66
N THR A 68 -9.05 2.35 -4.88
CA THR A 68 -9.46 0.95 -4.79
C THR A 68 -9.94 0.60 -3.39
N CYS A 69 -9.18 1.00 -2.36
CA CYS A 69 -9.55 0.77 -0.96
C CYS A 69 -10.86 1.51 -0.61
N MET A 70 -11.01 2.77 -1.02
CA MET A 70 -12.21 3.57 -0.76
C MET A 70 -13.45 3.00 -1.45
N ASN A 71 -13.32 2.47 -2.67
CA ASN A 71 -14.42 1.83 -3.39
C ASN A 71 -14.90 0.58 -2.66
N LEU A 72 -13.97 -0.27 -2.19
CA LEU A 72 -14.33 -1.47 -1.44
C LEU A 72 -15.04 -1.12 -0.12
N GLU A 73 -14.52 -0.14 0.61
CA GLU A 73 -15.16 0.33 1.86
C GLU A 73 -16.54 0.93 1.59
N SER A 74 -16.68 1.69 0.50
CA SER A 74 -17.98 2.25 0.10
C SER A 74 -19.00 1.14 -0.19
N LEU A 75 -18.60 0.05 -0.87
CA LEU A 75 -19.45 -1.12 -1.10
C LEU A 75 -19.82 -1.83 0.21
N ARG A 76 -18.91 -1.93 1.19
CA ARG A 76 -19.21 -2.48 2.53
C ARG A 76 -20.22 -1.62 3.27
N MET A 77 -20.06 -0.30 3.21
CA MET A 77 -20.95 0.67 3.86
C MET A 77 -22.37 0.64 3.29
N GLN A 78 -22.57 0.16 2.05
CA GLN A 78 -23.92 -0.01 1.50
C GLN A 78 -24.76 -1.05 2.26
N GLN A 79 -24.16 -1.86 3.15
CA GLN A 79 -24.87 -2.81 4.03
C GLN A 79 -25.91 -3.67 3.29
N LYS A 80 -25.61 -4.07 2.06
CA LYS A 80 -26.40 -5.03 1.29
C LYS A 80 -25.66 -6.37 1.26
N PRO A 81 -25.62 -7.11 2.38
CA PRO A 81 -24.97 -8.40 2.38
C PRO A 81 -25.75 -9.34 1.47
N SER A 82 -25.05 -9.89 0.49
CA SER A 82 -25.54 -11.08 -0.19
C SER A 82 -25.49 -12.25 0.81
N GLY A 83 -26.48 -13.15 0.78
CA GLY A 83 -26.45 -14.39 1.57
C GLY A 83 -25.41 -15.40 1.07
N HIS A 84 -24.74 -15.08 -0.04
CA HIS A 84 -23.78 -15.89 -0.74
C HIS A 84 -22.35 -15.48 -0.40
N ILE A 85 -21.50 -16.44 -0.02
CA ILE A 85 -20.13 -16.18 0.45
C ILE A 85 -19.24 -15.61 -0.67
N GLU A 86 -19.49 -16.00 -1.91
CA GLU A 86 -18.85 -15.51 -3.13
C GLU A 86 -19.05 -14.02 -3.37
N ASN A 87 -20.16 -13.48 -2.86
CA ASN A 87 -20.53 -12.07 -2.99
C ASN A 87 -20.19 -11.27 -1.73
N SER A 88 -19.66 -11.92 -0.69
CA SER A 88 -19.33 -11.27 0.57
C SER A 88 -17.98 -10.56 0.49
N LEU A 89 -18.01 -9.26 0.74
CA LEU A 89 -16.80 -8.44 0.85
C LEU A 89 -16.15 -8.52 2.24
N SER A 90 -16.73 -9.27 3.19
CA SER A 90 -16.26 -9.36 4.58
C SER A 90 -14.93 -10.08 4.75
N SER A 91 -14.63 -11.03 3.86
CA SER A 91 -13.37 -11.80 3.88
C SER A 91 -12.26 -11.17 3.05
N ILE A 92 -12.45 -9.95 2.55
CA ILE A 92 -11.42 -9.18 1.85
C ILE A 92 -10.72 -8.26 2.87
N PHE A 93 -9.43 -8.03 2.75
CA PHE A 93 -8.68 -7.04 3.52
C PHE A 93 -7.79 -6.28 2.56
N THR A 94 -8.01 -4.98 2.45
CA THR A 94 -7.20 -4.12 1.59
C THR A 94 -6.10 -3.46 2.41
N LEU A 95 -4.86 -3.76 2.06
CA LEU A 95 -3.70 -2.99 2.45
C LEU A 95 -3.62 -1.78 1.52
N LEU A 96 -3.71 -0.60 2.10
CA LEU A 96 -3.38 0.62 1.38
C LEU A 96 -1.91 0.51 0.94
N GLY A 97 -1.66 0.68 -0.36
CA GLY A 97 -0.34 0.50 -0.95
C GLY A 97 0.73 1.25 -0.17
N ALA A 98 1.62 0.49 0.49
CA ALA A 98 2.64 1.04 1.38
C ALA A 98 3.61 1.94 0.61
N SER A 99 3.79 1.67 -0.69
CA SER A 99 4.56 2.48 -1.63
C SER A 99 4.05 3.92 -1.72
N HIS A 100 2.74 4.14 -1.80
CA HIS A 100 2.15 5.47 -1.91
C HIS A 100 2.20 6.25 -0.59
N ILE A 101 1.98 5.56 0.53
CA ILE A 101 2.14 6.17 1.86
C ILE A 101 3.60 6.56 2.09
N LEU A 102 4.53 5.65 1.79
CA LEU A 102 5.96 5.89 1.94
C LEU A 102 6.44 7.00 1.01
N TRP A 103 5.92 7.05 -0.23
CA TRP A 103 6.16 8.15 -1.15
C TRP A 103 5.67 9.48 -0.58
N ASN A 104 4.43 9.54 -0.07
CA ASN A 104 3.87 10.75 0.51
C ASN A 104 4.66 11.24 1.73
N VAL A 105 5.07 10.32 2.61
CA VAL A 105 5.90 10.63 3.79
C VAL A 105 7.29 11.10 3.37
N ALA A 106 7.96 10.38 2.46
CA ALA A 106 9.28 10.76 1.95
C ALA A 106 9.24 12.13 1.27
N GLN A 107 8.21 12.38 0.45
CA GLN A 107 8.00 13.67 -0.21
C GLN A 107 7.76 14.79 0.81
N ALA A 108 6.98 14.55 1.86
CA ALA A 108 6.74 15.55 2.92
C ALA A 108 8.03 15.90 3.67
N VAL A 109 8.82 14.90 4.08
CA VAL A 109 10.13 15.09 4.73
C VAL A 109 11.07 15.85 3.80
N TYR A 110 11.17 15.41 2.54
CA TYR A 110 12.01 16.04 1.54
C TYR A 110 11.65 17.51 1.28
N LEU A 111 10.36 17.83 1.16
CA LEU A 111 9.90 19.20 0.96
C LEU A 111 10.05 20.07 2.21
N MET A 112 9.96 19.49 3.41
CA MET A 112 10.19 20.18 4.68
C MET A 112 11.65 20.57 4.84
N HIS A 113 12.56 19.71 4.42
CA HIS A 113 14.02 19.92 4.50
C HIS A 113 14.64 20.37 3.18
N TYR A 114 13.83 20.90 2.26
CA TYR A 114 14.32 21.27 0.93
C TYR A 114 15.37 22.39 0.99
N GLY A 115 15.18 23.36 1.88
CA GLY A 115 16.08 24.50 2.08
C GLY A 115 15.85 25.66 1.11
N ASN A 116 16.66 26.71 1.26
CA ASN A 116 16.65 27.90 0.41
C ASN A 116 17.83 27.89 -0.57
N TYR A 117 17.57 27.55 -1.84
CA TYR A 117 18.60 27.50 -2.88
C TYR A 117 19.24 28.87 -3.22
N SER A 118 18.61 29.98 -2.82
CA SER A 118 19.17 31.32 -3.00
C SER A 118 20.17 31.71 -1.91
N ASP A 119 20.27 30.91 -0.83
CA ASP A 119 21.26 31.09 0.23
C ASP A 119 22.34 30.02 0.10
N SER A 120 23.55 30.44 -0.26
CA SER A 120 24.69 29.52 -0.44
C SER A 120 25.16 28.84 0.85
N ASN A 121 24.72 29.30 2.02
CA ASN A 121 25.03 28.68 3.31
C ASN A 121 23.97 27.66 3.74
N ASP A 122 22.83 27.58 3.03
CA ASP A 122 21.79 26.61 3.29
C ASP A 122 22.23 25.22 2.79
N LEU A 123 22.13 24.22 3.67
CA LEU A 123 22.54 22.83 3.41
C LEU A 123 21.33 21.91 3.19
N GLY A 124 20.22 22.45 2.68
CA GLY A 124 19.01 21.72 2.41
C GLY A 124 19.14 20.72 1.26
N ALA A 125 18.07 19.96 1.02
CA ALA A 125 18.04 18.94 -0.01
C ALA A 125 18.39 19.45 -1.43
N TRP A 126 18.16 20.75 -1.71
CA TRP A 126 18.55 21.38 -2.97
C TRP A 126 20.05 21.24 -3.29
N GLN A 127 20.92 21.24 -2.28
CA GLN A 127 22.36 21.13 -2.47
C GLN A 127 22.76 19.76 -3.02
N THR A 128 22.07 18.70 -2.56
CA THR A 128 22.28 17.34 -3.06
C THR A 128 21.83 17.24 -4.53
N LEU A 129 20.70 17.86 -4.90
CA LEU A 129 20.27 17.92 -6.29
C LEU A 129 21.28 18.67 -7.18
N SER A 130 21.77 19.81 -6.70
CA SER A 130 22.78 20.60 -7.42
C SER A 130 24.08 19.81 -7.64
N ALA A 131 24.54 19.07 -6.62
CA ALA A 131 25.72 18.21 -6.73
C ALA A 131 25.53 17.05 -7.73
N LEU A 132 24.30 16.59 -7.92
CA LEU A 132 23.94 15.59 -8.93
C LEU A 132 23.70 16.19 -10.33
N GLY A 133 23.86 17.51 -10.51
CA GLY A 133 23.64 18.21 -11.78
C GLY A 133 22.15 18.45 -12.10
N LEU A 134 21.26 18.30 -11.12
CA LEU A 134 19.83 18.55 -11.24
C LEU A 134 19.48 19.99 -10.84
N SER A 135 18.30 20.46 -11.26
CA SER A 135 17.81 21.79 -10.86
C SER A 135 17.67 21.88 -9.34
N ALA A 136 18.18 22.95 -8.76
CA ALA A 136 18.04 23.26 -7.33
C ALA A 136 16.68 23.91 -6.99
N GLU A 137 15.84 24.21 -7.98
CA GLU A 137 14.51 24.76 -7.74
C GLU A 137 13.63 23.79 -6.97
N ARG A 138 12.92 24.31 -5.96
CA ARG A 138 12.01 23.51 -5.15
C ARG A 138 10.96 22.83 -6.03
N PRO A 139 10.88 21.50 -6.05
CA PRO A 139 9.89 20.81 -6.84
C PRO A 139 8.49 21.19 -6.34
N THR A 140 7.62 21.50 -7.29
CA THR A 140 6.21 21.70 -6.99
C THR A 140 5.61 20.37 -6.55
N THR A 141 4.79 20.38 -5.50
CA THR A 141 3.93 19.24 -5.21
C THR A 141 3.06 19.03 -6.44
N LYS A 142 3.35 17.98 -7.21
CA LYS A 142 2.37 17.47 -8.14
C LYS A 142 1.15 17.15 -7.28
N LYS A 143 0.10 17.95 -7.41
CA LYS A 143 -1.20 17.61 -6.83
C LYS A 143 -1.71 16.44 -7.67
N ASP A 144 -1.22 15.26 -7.38
CA ASP A 144 -1.82 14.04 -7.87
C ASP A 144 -3.13 13.92 -7.07
N PHE A 145 -4.17 14.54 -7.60
CA PHE A 145 -5.54 14.28 -7.19
C PHE A 145 -5.87 12.87 -7.66
N PHE A 146 -5.83 11.91 -6.74
CA PHE A 146 -6.51 10.62 -6.85
C PHE A 146 -7.19 10.32 -5.51
#